data_AF-A0A226DUY3-F1
#
_entry.id   AF-A0A226DUY3-F1
#
_cell.length_a   1.000
_cell.length_b   1.000
_cell.length_c   1.000
_cell.angle_alpha   90.00
_cell.angle_beta   90.00
_cell.angle_gamma   90.00
#
_symmetry.space_group_name_H-M   'P 1'
#
loop_
_entity.id
_entity.type
_entity.pdbx_description
1 polymer ?
#
loop_
_entity_poly.entity_id
_entity_poly.type
_entity_poly.pdbx_seq_one_letter_code
_entity_poly.pdbx_strand_id
1 'polypeptide(L)'
;MRSTFNYWVLLWFTATLAVASTADYSKLKLPPTPVYLKEYGKLRPGKSDKYTGCMCPPTLNTAGSVYMFCGHEMSPKVGGTCHPPSVYRCVNGQAEAIMEMDCSVESVVGKRKCGTRWICDSLNIECEKHNAKACVAAQMKE
;
A
#
# COMPACT_ATOMS: atom_id res chain seq x y z
N MET A 1 -14.59 -15.44 -59.54
CA MET A 1 -14.79 -15.97 -58.17
C MET A 1 -14.52 -14.84 -57.19
N ARG A 2 -15.53 -14.48 -56.38
CA ARG A 2 -15.42 -13.54 -55.24
C ARG A 2 -14.71 -14.23 -54.09
N SER A 3 -13.83 -13.52 -53.40
CA SER A 3 -13.76 -13.61 -51.93
C SER A 3 -13.14 -12.33 -51.37
N THR A 4 -14.01 -11.41 -50.95
CA THR A 4 -13.68 -10.25 -50.11
C THR A 4 -13.62 -10.74 -48.67
N PHE A 5 -12.42 -10.81 -48.09
CA PHE A 5 -12.23 -11.18 -46.68
C PHE A 5 -12.32 -9.92 -45.81
N ASN A 6 -13.44 -9.79 -45.10
CA ASN A 6 -13.69 -8.80 -44.05
C ASN A 6 -12.75 -9.05 -42.86
N TYR A 7 -11.89 -8.08 -42.53
CA TYR A 7 -11.25 -7.99 -41.20
C TYR A 7 -12.06 -7.03 -40.33
N TRP A 8 -13.21 -7.52 -39.87
CA TRP A 8 -13.93 -6.98 -38.72
C TRP A 8 -13.57 -7.84 -37.50
N VAL A 9 -13.48 -7.21 -36.34
CA VAL A 9 -13.18 -7.80 -35.01
C VAL A 9 -11.67 -8.09 -34.86
N LEU A 10 -10.94 -7.38 -34.00
CA LEU A 10 -10.82 -7.71 -32.57
C LEU A 10 -10.30 -6.47 -31.80
N LEU A 11 -11.24 -5.63 -31.37
CA LEU A 11 -11.04 -4.63 -30.34
C LEU A 11 -11.16 -5.36 -28.98
N TRP A 12 -10.06 -5.90 -28.46
CA TRP A 12 -10.04 -6.48 -27.11
C TRP A 12 -9.53 -5.44 -26.13
N PHE A 13 -10.48 -4.78 -25.49
CA PHE A 13 -10.34 -4.10 -24.21
C PHE A 13 -9.61 -4.99 -23.20
N THR A 14 -8.41 -4.59 -22.78
CA THR A 14 -7.84 -5.03 -21.50
C THR A 14 -7.75 -3.83 -20.57
N ALA A 15 -8.91 -3.25 -20.24
CA ALA A 15 -9.03 -2.42 -19.05
C ALA A 15 -9.03 -3.36 -17.83
N THR A 16 -7.84 -3.74 -17.35
CA THR A 16 -7.71 -4.28 -15.99
C THR A 16 -8.04 -3.13 -15.04
N LEU A 17 -9.30 -3.04 -14.65
CA LEU A 17 -9.75 -2.23 -13.52
C LEU A 17 -8.97 -2.70 -12.30
N ALA A 18 -7.93 -1.95 -11.93
CA ALA A 18 -7.44 -1.95 -10.58
C ALA A 18 -8.65 -1.59 -9.71
N VAL A 19 -9.09 -2.54 -8.88
CA VAL A 19 -10.14 -2.29 -7.89
C VAL A 19 -9.53 -1.33 -6.88
N ALA A 20 -9.67 -0.04 -7.16
CA ALA A 20 -9.41 1.01 -6.19
C ALA A 20 -10.41 0.80 -5.06
N SER A 21 -9.91 0.45 -3.88
CA SER A 21 -10.73 0.40 -2.66
C SER A 21 -11.45 1.74 -2.49
N THR A 22 -12.78 1.71 -2.47
CA THR A 22 -13.64 2.89 -2.25
C THR A 22 -13.83 3.17 -0.76
N ALA A 23 -12.91 2.71 0.10
CA ALA A 23 -13.02 2.91 1.53
C ALA A 23 -12.96 4.41 1.87
N ASP A 24 -13.97 4.88 2.59
CA ASP A 24 -14.04 6.25 3.09
C ASP A 24 -13.32 6.34 4.44
N TYR A 25 -12.21 7.07 4.47
CA TYR A 25 -11.39 7.30 5.67
C TYR A 25 -11.73 8.61 6.39
N SER A 26 -12.70 9.38 5.92
CA SER A 26 -13.01 10.73 6.46
C SER A 26 -13.42 10.72 7.94
N LYS A 27 -13.99 9.61 8.42
CA LYS A 27 -14.43 9.43 9.81
C LYS A 27 -13.35 8.90 10.74
N LEU A 28 -12.22 8.47 10.20
CA LEU A 28 -11.14 7.89 10.98
C LEU A 28 -10.39 8.98 11.76
N LYS A 29 -10.34 8.84 13.09
CA LYS A 29 -9.60 9.75 13.97
C LYS A 29 -8.30 9.09 14.41
N LEU A 30 -7.18 9.56 13.85
CA LEU A 30 -5.86 9.07 14.21
C LEU A 30 -5.31 9.84 15.42
N PRO A 31 -4.75 9.16 16.43
CA PRO A 31 -4.03 9.83 17.50
C PRO A 31 -2.69 10.39 16.95
N PRO A 32 -2.20 11.51 17.48
CA PRO A 32 -0.94 12.11 17.02
C PRO A 32 0.29 11.32 17.49
N THR A 33 1.37 11.29 16.68
CA THR A 33 2.57 10.45 16.96
C THR A 33 3.91 11.15 16.64
N PRO A 34 4.35 12.17 17.41
CA PRO A 34 5.52 12.98 17.05
C PRO A 34 6.84 12.21 16.98
N VAL A 35 7.00 11.17 17.79
CA VAL A 35 8.26 10.40 17.88
C VAL A 35 8.61 9.72 16.55
N TYR A 36 7.61 9.14 15.89
CA TYR A 36 7.83 8.33 14.69
C TYR A 36 7.82 9.16 13.41
N LEU A 37 7.10 10.28 13.39
CA LEU A 37 6.99 11.17 12.22
C LEU A 37 8.34 11.65 11.70
N LYS A 38 9.30 11.95 12.59
CA LYS A 38 10.60 12.51 12.20
C LYS A 38 11.42 11.54 11.35
N GLU A 39 11.35 10.25 11.65
CA GLU A 39 12.09 9.21 10.92
C GLU A 39 11.27 8.62 9.77
N TYR A 40 9.97 8.38 9.98
CA TYR A 40 9.12 7.68 9.03
C TYR A 40 8.42 8.60 8.04
N GLY A 41 8.41 9.92 8.30
CA GLY A 41 7.96 10.94 7.36
C GLY A 41 8.85 11.10 6.12
N LYS A 42 9.95 10.36 6.02
CA LYS A 42 10.90 10.41 4.92
C LYS A 42 11.42 9.01 4.58
N LEU A 43 12.13 8.90 3.46
CA LEU A 43 12.91 7.70 3.15
C LEU A 43 14.02 7.53 4.19
N ARG A 44 14.05 6.39 4.88
CA ARG A 44 15.06 6.11 5.91
C ARG A 44 16.35 5.57 5.27
N PRO A 45 17.53 6.15 5.59
CA PRO A 45 18.80 5.63 5.08
C PRO A 45 19.04 4.16 5.45
N GLY A 46 19.52 3.37 4.49
CA GLY A 46 19.83 1.94 4.71
C GLY A 46 18.60 1.04 4.90
N LYS A 47 17.38 1.54 4.64
CA LYS A 47 16.14 0.75 4.62
C LYS A 47 15.65 0.57 3.19
N SER A 48 14.76 -0.40 2.98
CA SER A 48 14.07 -0.68 1.72
C SER A 48 13.02 0.37 1.32
N ASP A 49 13.02 1.53 1.98
CA ASP A 49 12.03 2.58 1.76
C ASP A 49 12.15 3.13 0.33
N LYS A 50 11.04 3.19 -0.40
CA LYS A 50 11.00 3.81 -1.72
C LYS A 50 9.63 4.39 -2.09
N TYR A 51 9.64 5.40 -2.94
CA TYR A 51 8.45 5.89 -3.63
C TYR A 51 8.15 5.01 -4.84
N THR A 52 6.87 4.71 -5.08
CA THR A 52 6.41 3.82 -6.16
C THR A 52 5.30 4.44 -7.01
N GLY A 53 4.86 5.66 -6.67
CA GLY A 53 3.65 6.26 -7.23
C GLY A 53 2.35 5.74 -6.62
N CYS A 54 2.41 4.99 -5.52
CA CYS A 54 1.22 4.58 -4.77
C CYS A 54 0.71 5.73 -3.90
N MET A 55 -0.60 6.03 -3.93
CA MET A 55 -1.18 7.21 -3.30
C MET A 55 -1.93 6.88 -2.02
N CYS A 56 -1.77 7.73 -1.01
CA CYS A 56 -2.59 7.70 0.19
C CYS A 56 -4.06 7.99 -0.16
N PRO A 57 -5.03 7.33 0.50
CA PRO A 57 -6.44 7.63 0.28
C PRO A 57 -6.71 9.12 0.53
N PRO A 58 -7.42 9.81 -0.39
CA PRO A 58 -7.53 11.27 -0.35
C PRO A 58 -8.32 11.78 0.87
N THR A 59 -9.21 10.96 1.44
CA THR A 59 -10.01 11.31 2.63
C THR A 59 -9.29 11.00 3.94
N LEU A 60 -8.09 10.41 3.90
CA LEU A 60 -7.34 10.06 5.10
C LEU A 60 -6.52 11.26 5.59
N ASN A 61 -6.86 11.76 6.79
CA ASN A 61 -6.08 12.81 7.43
C ASN A 61 -4.98 12.22 8.34
N THR A 62 -3.73 12.29 7.89
CA THR A 62 -2.55 11.87 8.67
C THR A 62 -1.75 13.04 9.23
N ALA A 63 -2.27 14.28 9.25
CA ALA A 63 -1.54 15.43 9.78
C ALA A 63 -1.13 15.18 11.26
N GLY A 64 0.16 15.24 11.56
CA GLY A 64 0.67 14.90 12.88
C GLY A 64 0.54 13.42 13.27
N SER A 65 0.30 12.52 12.30
CA SER A 65 0.09 11.08 12.54
C SER A 65 0.60 10.19 11.38
N VAL A 66 0.36 8.88 11.51
CA VAL A 66 0.70 7.85 10.53
C VAL A 66 -0.45 6.86 10.41
N TYR A 67 -0.61 6.27 9.22
CA TYR A 67 -1.49 5.13 9.00
C TYR A 67 -0.90 4.24 7.92
N MET A 68 -0.97 2.92 8.12
CA MET A 68 -0.36 1.96 7.20
C MET A 68 -1.40 1.24 6.35
N PHE A 69 -0.96 0.74 5.19
CA PHE A 69 -1.77 0.00 4.23
C PHE A 69 -0.99 -1.15 3.63
N CYS A 70 -1.71 -2.14 3.13
CA CYS A 70 -1.18 -3.08 2.16
C CYS A 70 -1.36 -2.54 0.74
N GLY A 71 -0.46 -2.86 -0.18
CA GLY A 71 -0.53 -2.30 -1.54
C GLY A 71 -1.83 -2.59 -2.29
N HIS A 72 -2.49 -3.71 -2.00
CA HIS A 72 -3.81 -4.05 -2.58
C HIS A 72 -4.97 -3.20 -2.03
N GLU A 73 -4.77 -2.49 -0.92
CA GLU A 73 -5.75 -1.56 -0.34
C GLU A 73 -5.64 -0.15 -0.96
N MET A 74 -4.62 0.09 -1.79
CA MET A 74 -4.24 1.42 -2.27
C MET A 74 -4.37 1.57 -3.79
N SER A 75 -4.36 2.82 -4.25
CA SER A 75 -4.45 3.15 -5.67
C SER A 75 -3.22 3.91 -6.14
N PRO A 76 -2.66 3.58 -7.32
CA PRO A 76 -1.54 4.32 -7.86
C PRO A 76 -1.98 5.64 -8.49
N LYS A 77 -1.07 6.60 -8.58
CA LYS A 77 -1.19 7.73 -9.50
C LYS A 77 -1.03 7.25 -10.96
N VAL A 78 -1.38 8.11 -11.92
CA VAL A 78 -1.14 7.82 -13.35
C VAL A 78 0.34 7.50 -13.58
N GLY A 79 0.61 6.34 -14.18
CA GLY A 79 1.98 5.84 -14.42
C GLY A 79 2.70 5.28 -13.19
N GLY A 80 2.06 5.24 -12.01
CA GLY A 80 2.59 4.62 -10.79
C GLY A 80 2.18 3.16 -10.62
N THR A 81 2.67 2.51 -9.56
CA THR A 81 2.29 1.14 -9.22
C THR A 81 2.21 0.94 -7.70
N CYS A 82 1.13 0.33 -7.22
CA CYS A 82 1.05 -0.20 -5.85
C CYS A 82 1.35 -1.70 -5.90
N HIS A 83 2.46 -2.14 -5.28
CA HIS A 83 2.82 -3.55 -5.20
C HIS A 83 1.91 -4.26 -4.18
N PRO A 84 1.01 -5.17 -4.60
CA PRO A 84 0.01 -5.75 -3.72
C PRO A 84 0.52 -6.38 -2.41
N PRO A 85 1.66 -7.11 -2.40
CA PRO A 85 2.16 -7.73 -1.18
C PRO A 85 2.97 -6.76 -0.31
N SER A 86 3.20 -5.52 -0.74
CA SER A 86 4.04 -4.57 0.00
C SER A 86 3.27 -3.85 1.11
N VAL A 87 4.03 -3.39 2.11
CA VAL A 87 3.58 -2.54 3.20
C VAL A 87 3.87 -1.08 2.84
N TYR A 88 2.86 -0.24 2.96
CA TYR A 88 2.92 1.19 2.69
C TYR A 88 2.56 2.00 3.92
N ARG A 89 3.12 3.20 4.05
CA ARG A 89 2.77 4.16 5.09
C ARG A 89 2.37 5.51 4.50
N CYS A 90 1.28 6.03 5.04
CA CYS A 90 0.79 7.40 4.85
C CYS A 90 1.11 8.19 6.09
N VAL A 91 1.78 9.32 5.93
CA VAL A 91 2.43 10.01 7.05
C VAL A 91 2.38 11.51 6.87
N ASN A 92 2.00 12.22 7.93
CA ASN A 92 2.02 13.68 8.02
C ASN A 92 1.39 14.42 6.82
N GLY A 93 0.26 13.94 6.31
CA GLY A 93 -0.48 14.57 5.22
C GLY A 93 0.16 14.42 3.83
N GLN A 94 1.19 13.58 3.67
CA GLN A 94 1.78 13.31 2.36
C GLN A 94 0.78 12.59 1.44
N ALA A 95 0.68 13.07 0.20
CA ALA A 95 -0.20 12.48 -0.80
C ALA A 95 0.34 11.14 -1.34
N GLU A 96 1.66 11.06 -1.58
CA GLU A 96 2.30 9.82 -2.02
C GLU A 96 2.71 8.98 -0.81
N ALA A 97 2.37 7.70 -0.84
CA ALA A 97 2.72 6.76 0.21
C ALA A 97 4.16 6.28 0.04
N ILE A 98 4.83 6.03 1.17
CA ILE A 98 6.17 5.43 1.17
C ILE A 98 6.01 3.93 1.29
N MET A 99 6.57 3.18 0.34
CA MET A 99 6.68 1.72 0.47
C MET A 99 7.75 1.44 1.51
N GLU A 100 7.40 0.76 2.59
CA GLU A 100 8.31 0.40 3.68
C GLU A 100 9.02 -0.93 3.40
N MET A 101 8.26 -1.92 2.95
CA MET A 101 8.78 -3.27 2.74
C MET A 101 8.01 -3.99 1.65
N ASP A 102 8.72 -4.75 0.82
CA ASP A 102 8.12 -5.65 -0.15
C ASP A 102 8.13 -7.08 0.42
N CYS A 103 6.95 -7.61 0.74
CA CYS A 103 6.83 -8.94 1.33
C CYS A 103 7.04 -10.09 0.34
N SER A 104 7.22 -9.78 -0.95
CA SER A 104 7.50 -10.78 -1.99
C SER A 104 8.99 -11.09 -2.17
N VAL A 105 9.88 -10.29 -1.58
CA VAL A 105 11.33 -10.49 -1.72
C VAL A 105 11.80 -11.68 -0.89
N GLU A 106 12.61 -12.56 -1.50
CA GLU A 106 13.11 -13.82 -0.91
C GLU A 106 13.86 -13.65 0.43
N SER A 107 14.41 -12.47 0.69
CA SER A 107 15.08 -12.14 1.96
C SER A 107 14.14 -12.14 3.17
N VAL A 108 12.82 -12.09 2.92
CA VAL A 108 11.79 -12.21 3.94
C VAL A 108 11.44 -13.71 4.08
N VAL A 109 12.21 -14.46 4.86
CA VAL A 109 12.08 -15.93 5.09
C VAL A 109 10.63 -16.44 4.99
N GLY A 110 10.35 -17.23 3.94
CA GLY A 110 9.06 -17.86 3.63
C GLY A 110 8.13 -17.03 2.73
N LYS A 111 7.07 -17.64 2.15
CA LYS A 111 6.04 -16.90 1.42
C LYS A 111 5.32 -15.95 2.40
N ARG A 112 5.69 -14.67 2.42
CA ARG A 112 5.04 -13.67 3.27
C ARG A 112 4.05 -12.83 2.48
N LYS A 113 3.06 -12.31 3.20
CA LYS A 113 2.08 -11.37 2.68
C LYS A 113 2.01 -10.15 3.59
N CYS A 114 1.59 -9.03 3.04
CA CYS A 114 1.18 -7.92 3.89
C CYS A 114 -0.05 -8.32 4.72
N GLY A 115 -0.02 -8.00 6.00
CA GLY A 115 -1.11 -8.25 6.92
C GLY A 115 -0.98 -7.40 8.19
N THR A 116 -1.94 -7.54 9.10
CA THR A 116 -1.96 -6.80 10.36
C THR A 116 -0.76 -7.18 11.23
N ARG A 117 -0.13 -6.17 11.82
CA ARG A 117 0.95 -6.33 12.79
C ARG A 117 0.37 -6.35 14.20
N TRP A 118 0.51 -7.50 14.88
CA TRP A 118 -0.02 -7.69 16.24
C TRP A 118 0.87 -7.13 17.34
N ILE A 119 2.17 -6.93 17.08
CA ILE A 119 3.15 -6.45 18.08
C ILE A 119 3.72 -5.10 17.63
N CYS A 120 3.36 -4.01 18.34
CA CYS A 120 3.87 -2.65 18.09
C CYS A 120 4.73 -2.08 19.21
N ASP A 121 5.25 -2.91 20.11
CA ASP A 121 6.11 -2.46 21.22
C ASP A 121 7.33 -1.67 20.73
N SER A 122 7.88 -2.06 19.57
CA SER A 122 9.00 -1.35 18.93
C SER A 122 8.61 0.02 18.36
N LEU A 123 7.31 0.30 18.18
CA LEU A 123 6.80 1.48 17.51
C LEU A 123 6.21 2.52 18.48
N ASN A 124 5.94 2.14 19.73
CA ASN A 124 5.30 3.02 20.74
C ASN A 124 4.01 3.68 20.21
N ILE A 125 3.21 2.94 19.46
CA ILE A 125 1.91 3.38 18.94
C ILE A 125 0.83 2.33 19.22
N GLU A 126 -0.43 2.76 19.25
CA GLU A 126 -1.58 1.86 19.27
C GLU A 126 -1.77 1.21 17.89
N CYS A 127 -1.34 -0.05 17.72
CA CYS A 127 -1.35 -0.76 16.42
C CYS A 127 -2.68 -0.60 15.66
N GLU A 128 -3.80 -0.79 16.37
CA GLU A 128 -5.14 -0.80 15.81
C GLU A 128 -5.52 0.57 15.24
N LYS A 129 -5.28 1.64 16.01
CA LYS A 129 -5.60 3.01 15.60
C LYS A 129 -4.78 3.47 14.39
N HIS A 130 -3.57 2.94 14.21
CA HIS A 130 -2.69 3.27 13.09
C HIS A 130 -2.70 2.23 11.96
N ASN A 131 -3.56 1.20 12.06
CA ASN A 131 -3.64 0.06 11.14
C ASN A 131 -2.26 -0.52 10.83
N ALA A 132 -1.44 -0.73 11.86
CA ALA A 132 -0.07 -1.19 11.70
C ALA A 132 -0.01 -2.47 10.84
N LYS A 133 0.79 -2.44 9.78
CA LYS A 133 0.98 -3.56 8.84
C LYS A 133 2.40 -4.10 8.90
N ALA A 134 2.56 -5.38 8.55
CA ALA A 134 3.86 -6.04 8.43
C ALA A 134 3.82 -7.19 7.42
N CYS A 135 5.00 -7.69 7.04
CA CYS A 135 5.14 -8.94 6.31
C CYS A 135 4.98 -10.12 7.26
N VAL A 136 3.80 -10.72 7.26
CA VAL A 136 3.44 -11.90 8.07
C VAL A 136 3.52 -13.16 7.23
N ALA A 137 3.73 -14.31 7.86
CA ALA A 137 3.67 -15.59 7.17
C ALA A 137 2.31 -15.73 6.46
N ALA A 138 2.32 -16.11 5.18
CA ALA A 138 1.09 -16.52 4.52
C ALA A 138 0.66 -17.83 5.19
N GLN A 139 -0.37 -17.80 6.04
CA GLN A 139 -0.94 -19.05 6.52
C GLN A 139 -1.32 -19.88 5.29
N MET A 140 -0.68 -21.05 5.15
CA MET A 140 -1.12 -22.07 4.23
C MET A 140 -2.51 -22.46 4.75
N LYS A 141 -3.56 -22.17 3.98
CA LYS A 141 -4.83 -22.85 4.20
C LYS A 141 -4.51 -24.33 4.04
N GLU A 142 -4.59 -25.07 5.15
CA GLU A 142 -4.77 -26.52 5.12
C GLU A 142 -6.07 -26.86 4.38
#